data_AF-A0A1I8HFN2-F1
#
_entry.id   AF-A0A1I8HFN2-F1
#
_cell.length_a   1.000
_cell.length_b   1.000
_cell.length_c   1.000
_cell.angle_alpha   90.00
_cell.angle_beta   90.00
_cell.angle_gamma   90.00
#
_symmetry.space_group_name_H-M   'P 1'
#
loop_
_entity.id
_entity.type
_entity.pdbx_description
1 polymer ?
#
loop_
_entity_poly.entity_id
_entity_poly.type
_entity_poly.pdbx_seq_one_letter_code
_entity_poly.pdbx_strand_id
1 'polypeptide(L)'
;RNAVKSRALGQLDPALYLNEDAEEHYEQGPGHVGRLWFVLRYTQDTEQLTVWVRKARNLRPRLDSTSSNSGAAGDYCIRLALENDDRRVLTTSVKRRTSNPNFDEKFCFQVPSSCLESQAIRLTALQIDRQKRQKAIGHVTYPLRELLSLDKDCRLYRDLDSEAE
;
A
#
# COMPACT_ATOMS: atom_id res chain seq x y z
N ARG A 1 -24.73 44.38 31.02
CA ARG A 1 -23.98 43.12 30.77
C ARG A 1 -24.80 42.27 29.80
N ASN A 2 -24.31 42.04 28.59
CA ASN A 2 -24.52 40.81 27.79
C ASN A 2 -23.83 40.99 26.43
N ALA A 3 -22.61 40.46 26.31
CA ALA A 3 -21.92 40.31 25.05
C ALA A 3 -22.42 39.01 24.40
N VAL A 4 -23.10 39.14 23.26
CA VAL A 4 -23.46 38.00 22.41
C VAL A 4 -22.15 37.42 21.87
N LYS A 5 -21.73 36.27 22.40
CA LYS A 5 -20.65 35.47 21.81
C LYS A 5 -21.16 34.96 20.46
N SER A 6 -20.70 35.56 19.37
CA SER A 6 -20.84 35.00 18.03
C SER A 6 -20.17 33.61 18.05
N ARG A 7 -20.98 32.56 18.13
CA ARG A 7 -20.51 31.20 17.85
C ARG A 7 -20.08 31.18 16.39
N ALA A 8 -18.80 30.99 16.14
CA ALA A 8 -18.30 30.66 14.81
C ALA A 8 -18.90 29.31 14.40
N LEU A 9 -20.06 29.36 13.75
CA LEU A 9 -20.68 28.20 13.11
C LEU A 9 -20.01 28.04 11.74
N GLY A 10 -19.41 26.88 11.51
CA GLY A 10 -19.07 26.41 10.17
C GLY A 10 -17.65 26.72 9.68
N GLN A 11 -16.61 26.36 10.43
CA GLN A 11 -15.37 26.00 9.74
C GLN A 11 -15.66 24.70 8.96
N LEU A 12 -15.76 24.81 7.63
CA LEU A 12 -15.68 23.62 6.78
C LEU A 12 -14.35 22.95 7.10
N ASP A 13 -14.39 21.71 7.58
CA ASP A 13 -13.21 20.87 7.62
C ASP A 13 -12.93 20.39 6.19
N PRO A 14 -11.86 20.84 5.52
CA PRO A 14 -11.54 20.41 4.16
C PRO A 14 -11.34 18.89 4.08
N ALA A 15 -10.99 18.23 5.19
CA ALA A 15 -10.85 16.79 5.25
C ALA A 15 -12.17 16.03 5.01
N LEU A 16 -13.33 16.66 5.27
CA LEU A 16 -14.66 16.07 4.99
C LEU A 16 -15.03 16.12 3.50
N TYR A 17 -14.33 16.92 2.69
CA TYR A 17 -14.53 17.04 1.24
C TYR A 17 -13.52 16.21 0.43
N LEU A 18 -12.51 15.65 1.10
CA LEU A 18 -11.63 14.67 0.49
C LEU A 18 -12.39 13.35 0.39
N ASN A 19 -13.10 13.15 -0.72
CA ASN A 19 -13.62 11.83 -1.05
C ASN A 19 -12.42 10.88 -1.18
N GLU A 20 -12.36 9.83 -0.36
CA GLU A 20 -11.35 8.76 -0.51
C GLU A 20 -11.37 8.12 -1.91
N ASP A 21 -12.51 8.25 -2.61
CA ASP A 21 -12.71 7.85 -4.01
C ASP A 21 -12.02 8.79 -5.01
N ALA A 22 -11.86 10.08 -4.68
CA ALA A 22 -11.14 11.04 -5.53
C ALA A 22 -9.63 10.74 -5.58
N GLU A 23 -9.05 10.20 -4.49
CA GLU A 23 -7.66 9.74 -4.48
C GLU A 23 -7.41 8.55 -5.41
N GLU A 24 -8.45 7.78 -5.75
CA GLU A 24 -8.32 6.61 -6.64
C GLU A 24 -8.18 7.01 -8.12
N HIS A 25 -8.66 8.19 -8.49
CA HIS A 25 -8.65 8.72 -9.85
C HIS A 25 -7.50 9.73 -10.01
N TYR A 26 -6.29 9.21 -10.13
CA TYR A 26 -5.07 10.01 -10.34
C TYR A 26 -4.56 9.85 -11.77
N GLU A 27 -3.86 10.88 -12.26
CA GLU A 27 -3.19 10.83 -13.56
C GLU A 27 -2.02 9.84 -13.53
N GLN A 28 -1.99 8.93 -14.49
CA GLN A 28 -0.96 7.89 -14.60
C GLN A 28 0.17 8.40 -15.49
N GLY A 29 1.35 8.57 -14.90
CA GLY A 29 2.56 8.92 -15.65
C GLY A 29 2.97 7.82 -16.63
N PRO A 30 3.83 8.14 -17.62
CA PRO A 30 4.41 7.12 -18.49
C PRO A 30 5.17 6.07 -17.67
N GLY A 31 4.93 4.79 -17.94
CA GLY A 31 5.57 3.68 -17.21
C GLY A 31 4.86 3.29 -15.90
N HIS A 32 3.71 3.88 -15.58
CA HIS A 32 2.92 3.50 -14.41
C HIS A 32 2.54 2.01 -14.41
N VAL A 33 2.87 1.29 -13.33
CA VAL A 33 2.55 -0.15 -13.18
C VAL A 33 1.53 -0.44 -12.08
N GLY A 34 1.12 0.57 -11.32
CA GLY A 34 0.12 0.48 -10.26
C GLY A 34 0.42 1.37 -9.07
N ARG A 35 -0.58 1.62 -8.22
CA ARG A 35 -0.43 2.32 -6.94
C ARG A 35 -0.96 1.46 -5.81
N LEU A 36 -0.28 1.49 -4.67
CA LEU A 36 -0.64 0.74 -3.47
C LEU A 36 -0.97 1.70 -2.33
N TRP A 37 -2.08 1.44 -1.63
CA TRP A 37 -2.46 2.10 -0.38
C TRP A 37 -2.27 1.13 0.78
N PHE A 38 -1.58 1.60 1.81
CA PHE A 38 -1.31 0.82 3.00
C PHE A 38 -1.15 1.73 4.21
N VAL A 39 -1.27 1.15 5.41
CA VAL A 39 -1.06 1.86 6.66
C VAL A 39 0.06 1.16 7.43
N LEU A 40 0.99 1.95 7.94
CA LEU A 40 2.04 1.48 8.84
C LEU A 40 1.82 2.04 10.25
N ARG A 41 1.93 1.16 11.24
CA ARG A 41 1.95 1.53 12.66
C ARG A 41 3.05 0.73 13.34
N TYR A 42 3.92 1.40 14.09
CA TYR A 42 4.86 0.74 14.98
C TYR A 42 4.41 0.93 16.43
N THR A 43 4.32 -0.17 17.18
CA THR A 43 4.02 -0.15 18.62
C THR A 43 5.29 -0.49 19.37
N GLN A 44 5.92 0.51 19.99
CA GLN A 44 7.23 0.37 20.65
C GLN A 44 7.19 -0.59 21.84
N ASP A 45 6.13 -0.55 22.67
CA ASP A 45 5.99 -1.41 23.85
C ASP A 45 6.03 -2.92 23.52
N THR A 46 5.55 -3.28 22.33
CA THR A 46 5.51 -4.67 21.85
C THR A 46 6.50 -4.94 20.72
N GLU A 47 7.35 -3.97 20.39
CA GLU A 47 8.27 -3.99 19.25
C GLU A 47 7.65 -4.56 17.96
N GLN A 48 6.45 -4.08 17.63
CA GLN A 48 5.61 -4.65 16.58
C GLN A 48 5.33 -3.64 15.48
N LEU A 49 5.70 -4.00 14.25
CA LEU A 49 5.26 -3.31 13.04
C LEU A 49 3.96 -3.95 12.54
N THR A 50 2.89 -3.16 12.52
CA THR A 50 1.62 -3.52 11.88
C THR A 50 1.54 -2.89 10.49
N VAL A 51 1.29 -3.72 9.47
CA VAL A 51 1.08 -3.30 8.09
C VAL A 51 -0.35 -3.64 7.68
N TRP A 52 -1.16 -2.63 7.38
CA TRP A 52 -2.49 -2.82 6.83
C TRP A 52 -2.48 -2.56 5.33
N VAL A 53 -2.53 -3.62 4.53
CA VAL A 53 -2.66 -3.52 3.07
C VAL A 53 -4.12 -3.23 2.75
N ARG A 54 -4.40 -2.02 2.24
CA ARG A 54 -5.76 -1.56 1.99
C ARG A 54 -6.22 -1.98 0.60
N LYS A 55 -5.70 -1.30 -0.42
CA LYS A 55 -6.15 -1.40 -1.79
C LYS A 55 -5.01 -1.14 -2.75
N ALA A 56 -5.12 -1.64 -3.98
CA ALA A 56 -4.27 -1.21 -5.08
C ALA A 56 -5.15 -0.78 -6.26
N ARG A 57 -4.64 0.14 -7.08
CA ARG A 57 -5.34 0.65 -8.26
C ARG A 57 -4.44 0.67 -9.47
N ASN A 58 -5.07 0.52 -10.64
CA ASN A 58 -4.43 0.56 -11.95
C ASN A 58 -3.22 -0.39 -12.04
N LEU A 59 -3.33 -1.59 -11.43
CA LEU A 59 -2.29 -2.60 -11.54
C LEU A 59 -2.17 -3.03 -13.00
N ARG A 60 -0.97 -2.87 -13.57
CA ARG A 60 -0.69 -3.26 -14.95
C ARG A 60 -0.50 -4.78 -15.01
N PRO A 61 -1.30 -5.52 -15.79
CA PRO A 61 -1.03 -6.93 -16.03
C PRO A 61 0.31 -7.11 -16.75
N ARG A 62 1.17 -7.97 -16.22
CA ARG A 62 2.23 -8.64 -17.00
C ARG A 62 1.51 -9.50 -18.04
N LEU A 63 1.62 -9.11 -19.31
CA LEU A 63 1.09 -9.91 -20.40
C LEU A 63 1.86 -11.24 -20.45
N ASP A 64 1.15 -12.36 -20.61
CA ASP A 64 1.81 -13.50 -21.24
C ASP A 64 1.98 -13.14 -22.74
N SER A 65 2.99 -13.70 -23.39
CA SER A 65 3.28 -13.46 -24.81
C SER A 65 2.13 -13.82 -25.77
N THR A 66 0.97 -14.25 -25.27
CA THR A 66 -0.20 -14.71 -26.04
C THR A 66 -1.50 -13.93 -25.78
N SER A 67 -1.53 -13.00 -24.82
CA SER A 67 -2.75 -12.25 -24.47
C SER A 67 -2.75 -10.87 -25.11
N SER A 68 -3.49 -10.69 -26.21
CA SER A 68 -3.66 -9.41 -26.92
C SER A 68 -4.60 -8.40 -26.24
N ASN A 69 -5.13 -8.70 -25.04
CA ASN A 69 -6.09 -7.82 -24.37
C ASN A 69 -5.41 -6.86 -23.41
N SER A 70 -5.14 -5.65 -23.90
CA SER A 70 -4.65 -4.46 -23.18
C SER A 70 -5.58 -3.91 -22.08
N GLY A 71 -6.58 -4.69 -21.64
CA GLY A 71 -7.52 -4.35 -20.57
C GLY A 71 -7.97 -5.53 -19.70
N ALA A 72 -7.27 -6.67 -19.77
CA ALA A 72 -7.68 -7.87 -19.03
C ALA A 72 -7.36 -7.76 -17.53
N ALA A 73 -8.39 -7.91 -16.70
CA ALA A 73 -8.26 -7.92 -15.26
C ALA A 73 -7.52 -9.20 -14.78
N GLY A 74 -6.48 -9.03 -13.96
CA GLY A 74 -5.62 -10.12 -13.47
C GLY A 74 -5.99 -10.65 -12.08
N ASP A 75 -5.29 -11.70 -11.67
CA ASP A 75 -5.32 -12.23 -10.30
C ASP A 75 -4.09 -11.71 -9.55
N TYR A 76 -4.29 -11.04 -8.42
CA TYR A 76 -3.21 -10.33 -7.71
C TYR A 76 -3.17 -10.63 -6.21
N CYS A 77 -1.96 -10.59 -5.65
CA CYS A 77 -1.71 -10.53 -4.22
C CYS A 77 -0.53 -9.59 -3.92
N ILE A 78 -0.43 -9.12 -2.67
CA ILE A 78 0.72 -8.33 -2.19
C ILE A 78 1.57 -9.21 -1.29
N ARG A 79 2.86 -9.31 -1.59
CA ARG A 79 3.86 -9.94 -0.75
C ARG A 79 4.55 -8.88 0.10
N LEU A 80 4.70 -9.16 1.38
CA LEU A 80 5.32 -8.28 2.37
C LEU A 80 6.58 -8.96 2.92
N ALA A 81 7.70 -8.27 2.90
CA ALA A 81 8.96 -8.74 3.45
C ALA A 81 9.78 -7.57 3.99
N LEU A 82 10.60 -7.81 5.01
CA LEU A 82 11.59 -6.83 5.45
C LEU A 82 12.87 -7.02 4.63
N GLU A 83 13.48 -5.95 4.14
CA GLU A 83 14.61 -6.07 3.19
C GLU A 83 15.84 -6.80 3.74
N ASN A 84 16.03 -6.79 5.06
CA ASN A 84 17.13 -7.48 5.72
C ASN A 84 16.73 -8.84 6.32
N ASP A 85 15.48 -9.27 6.14
CA ASP A 85 14.95 -10.54 6.66
C ASP A 85 14.01 -11.22 5.65
N ASP A 86 14.62 -11.91 4.68
CA ASP A 86 13.92 -12.70 3.67
C ASP A 86 13.23 -13.96 4.23
N ARG A 87 13.41 -14.29 5.52
CA ARG A 87 12.81 -15.49 6.12
C ARG A 87 11.35 -15.26 6.51
N ARG A 88 10.97 -14.01 6.78
CA ARG A 88 9.63 -13.63 7.23
C ARG A 88 8.86 -12.96 6.10
N VAL A 89 8.28 -13.78 5.24
CA VAL A 89 7.45 -13.35 4.12
C VAL A 89 5.98 -13.61 4.45
N LEU A 90 5.16 -12.57 4.35
CA LEU A 90 3.70 -12.65 4.46
C LEU A 90 3.07 -12.28 3.12
N THR A 91 1.87 -12.76 2.84
CA THR A 91 1.19 -12.50 1.57
C THR A 91 -0.31 -12.39 1.78
N THR A 92 -0.94 -11.44 1.08
CA THR A 92 -2.40 -11.28 1.11
C THR A 92 -3.13 -12.45 0.45
N SER A 93 -4.42 -12.54 0.71
CA SER A 93 -5.32 -13.33 -0.15
C SER A 93 -5.26 -12.84 -1.60
N VAL A 94 -5.55 -13.77 -2.53
CA VAL A 94 -5.58 -13.48 -3.97
C VAL A 94 -6.91 -12.83 -4.33
N LYS A 95 -6.85 -11.66 -4.97
CA LYS A 95 -8.01 -10.99 -5.54
C LYS A 95 -8.02 -11.23 -7.04
N ARG A 96 -9.12 -11.78 -7.54
CA ARG A 96 -9.21 -12.31 -8.90
C ARG A 96 -9.88 -11.35 -9.86
N ARG A 97 -9.46 -11.42 -11.13
CA ARG A 97 -10.08 -10.72 -12.26
C ARG A 97 -10.35 -9.23 -11.96
N THR A 98 -9.38 -8.53 -11.38
CA THR A 98 -9.48 -7.09 -11.08
C THR A 98 -8.14 -6.38 -11.23
N SER A 99 -8.08 -5.22 -11.87
CA SER A 99 -6.90 -4.33 -11.83
C SER A 99 -6.89 -3.40 -10.60
N ASN A 100 -7.97 -3.42 -9.83
CA ASN A 100 -8.24 -2.55 -8.70
C ASN A 100 -8.62 -3.38 -7.44
N PRO A 101 -7.73 -4.24 -6.94
CA PRO A 101 -8.05 -5.12 -5.81
C PRO A 101 -8.20 -4.35 -4.50
N ASN A 102 -9.20 -4.74 -3.70
CA ASN A 102 -9.32 -4.38 -2.28
C ASN A 102 -8.88 -5.59 -1.45
N PHE A 103 -7.81 -5.42 -0.67
CA PHE A 103 -7.25 -6.44 0.20
C PHE A 103 -7.85 -6.31 1.59
N ASP A 104 -7.66 -5.15 2.21
CA ASP A 104 -8.05 -4.82 3.59
C ASP A 104 -7.56 -5.85 4.62
N GLU A 105 -6.31 -6.27 4.49
CA GLU A 105 -5.66 -7.31 5.31
C GLU A 105 -4.54 -6.71 6.19
N LYS A 106 -4.47 -7.14 7.45
CA LYS A 106 -3.47 -6.68 8.42
C LYS A 106 -2.43 -7.76 8.70
N PHE A 107 -1.17 -7.36 8.75
CA PHE A 107 -0.03 -8.21 9.00
C PHE A 107 0.83 -7.62 10.11
N CYS A 108 1.48 -8.48 10.88
CA CYS A 108 2.35 -8.07 11.98
C CYS A 108 3.74 -8.66 11.82
N PHE A 109 4.75 -7.81 12.00
CA PHE A 109 6.16 -8.19 12.04
C PHE A 109 6.72 -7.82 13.42
N GLN A 110 7.46 -8.73 14.03
CA GLN A 110 8.25 -8.43 15.23
C GLN A 110 9.56 -7.79 14.77
N VAL A 111 9.73 -6.50 15.07
CA VAL A 111 10.88 -5.69 14.65
C VAL A 111 11.42 -4.94 15.87
N PRO A 112 12.59 -5.33 16.38
CA PRO A 112 13.21 -4.62 17.49
C PRO A 112 13.39 -3.14 17.18
N SER A 113 13.19 -2.30 18.18
CA SER A 113 13.31 -0.84 18.05
C SER A 113 14.69 -0.41 17.53
N SER A 114 15.74 -1.14 17.92
CA SER A 114 17.12 -0.95 17.46
C SER A 114 17.34 -1.22 15.97
N CYS A 115 16.43 -1.96 15.31
CA CYS A 115 16.52 -2.26 13.89
C CYS A 115 15.78 -1.25 13.00
N LEU A 116 14.93 -0.38 13.56
CA LEU A 116 14.10 0.53 12.77
C LEU A 116 14.91 1.47 11.87
N GLU A 117 16.08 1.92 12.33
CA GLU A 117 16.93 2.84 11.56
C GLU A 117 17.53 2.21 10.30
N SER A 118 17.79 0.91 10.33
CA SER A 118 18.51 0.18 9.28
C SER A 118 17.62 -0.74 8.44
N GLN A 119 16.33 -0.82 8.75
CA GLN A 119 15.39 -1.74 8.11
C GLN A 119 14.32 -1.00 7.31
N ALA A 120 13.83 -1.67 6.27
CA ALA A 120 12.73 -1.21 5.43
C ALA A 120 11.74 -2.34 5.19
N ILE A 121 10.46 -1.99 5.04
CA ILE A 121 9.42 -2.93 4.59
C ILE A 121 9.24 -2.79 3.08
N ARG A 122 9.30 -3.91 2.37
CA ARG A 122 9.02 -4.01 0.94
C ARG A 122 7.67 -4.68 0.73
N LEU A 123 6.80 -4.04 -0.06
CA LEU A 123 5.52 -4.57 -0.50
C LEU A 123 5.58 -4.78 -2.02
N THR A 124 5.56 -6.02 -2.48
CA THR A 124 5.63 -6.39 -3.90
C THR A 124 4.25 -6.80 -4.39
N ALA A 125 3.76 -6.15 -5.45
CA ALA A 125 2.57 -6.58 -6.16
C ALA A 125 2.91 -7.76 -7.08
N LEU A 126 2.21 -8.88 -6.92
CA LEU A 126 2.40 -10.10 -7.69
C LEU A 126 1.14 -10.39 -8.51
N GLN A 127 1.32 -10.68 -9.79
CA GLN A 127 0.30 -11.30 -10.64
C GLN A 127 0.44 -12.82 -10.61
N ILE A 128 -0.68 -13.50 -10.47
CA ILE A 128 -0.77 -14.95 -10.55
C ILE A 128 -1.26 -15.31 -11.95
N ASP A 129 -0.44 -16.03 -12.71
CA ASP A 129 -0.81 -16.49 -14.04
C ASP A 129 -1.69 -17.76 -14.00
N ARG A 130 -2.15 -18.21 -15.17
CA ARG A 130 -2.98 -19.41 -15.30
C ARG A 130 -2.29 -20.68 -14.80
N GLN A 131 -0.96 -20.72 -14.80
CA GLN A 131 -0.15 -21.82 -14.28
C GLN A 131 0.15 -21.65 -12.78
N LYS A 132 -0.50 -20.70 -12.11
CA LYS A 132 -0.30 -20.33 -10.70
C LYS A 132 1.10 -19.82 -10.38
N ARG A 133 1.87 -19.39 -11.38
CA ARG A 133 3.18 -18.77 -11.16
C ARG A 133 2.99 -17.32 -10.74
N GLN A 134 3.80 -16.88 -9.79
CA GLN A 134 3.81 -15.50 -9.32
C GLN A 134 4.81 -14.69 -10.13
N LYS A 135 4.35 -13.60 -10.73
CA LYS A 135 5.18 -12.62 -11.45
C LYS A 135 5.09 -11.29 -10.73
N ALA A 136 6.20 -10.75 -10.24
CA ALA A 136 6.25 -9.40 -9.70
C ALA A 136 5.83 -8.40 -10.78
N ILE A 137 5.06 -7.38 -10.45
CA ILE A 137 4.70 -6.26 -11.34
C ILE A 137 5.58 -5.07 -11.00
N GLY A 138 5.70 -4.81 -9.71
CA GLY A 138 6.49 -3.77 -9.10
C GLY A 138 6.40 -3.85 -7.59
N HIS A 139 7.11 -2.96 -6.93
CA HIS A 139 7.17 -2.93 -5.47
C HIS A 139 7.19 -1.50 -4.94
N VAL A 140 6.96 -1.37 -3.64
CA VAL A 140 7.27 -0.16 -2.87
C VAL A 140 8.12 -0.57 -1.68
N THR A 141 9.17 0.20 -1.41
CA THR A 141 9.98 0.07 -0.19
C THR A 141 9.74 1.29 0.69
N TYR A 142 9.50 1.07 1.98
CA TYR A 142 9.34 2.13 2.98
C TYR A 142 10.36 1.96 4.12
N PRO A 143 11.30 2.91 4.31
CA PRO A 143 12.25 2.89 5.42
C PRO A 143 11.54 3.01 6.78
N LEU A 144 11.77 2.08 7.69
CA LEU A 144 11.06 2.06 8.98
C LEU A 144 11.46 3.21 9.90
N ARG A 145 12.66 3.80 9.70
CA ARG A 145 13.12 5.00 10.41
C ARG A 145 12.14 6.17 10.31
N GLU A 146 11.37 6.27 9.22
CA GLU A 146 10.39 7.33 9.05
C GLU A 146 9.23 7.22 10.05
N LEU A 147 8.95 6.01 10.56
CA LEU A 147 7.94 5.78 11.59
C LEU A 147 8.35 6.32 12.97
N LEU A 148 9.64 6.52 13.22
CA LEU A 148 10.13 7.09 14.48
C LEU A 148 9.69 8.54 14.68
N SER A 149 9.37 9.24 13.59
CA SER A 149 8.94 10.64 13.60
C SER A 149 7.42 10.83 13.68
N LEU A 150 6.65 9.72 13.72
CA LEU A 150 5.21 9.74 13.58
C LEU A 150 4.53 9.22 14.85
N ASP A 151 3.71 10.08 15.48
CA ASP A 151 2.93 9.70 16.67
C ASP A 151 1.69 8.84 16.35
N LYS A 152 1.36 8.64 15.06
CA LYS A 152 0.09 8.03 14.61
C LYS A 152 0.29 7.19 13.35
N ASP A 153 -0.77 6.45 13.00
CA ASP A 153 -0.90 5.68 11.76
C ASP A 153 -0.44 6.45 10.54
N CYS A 154 0.61 5.95 9.89
CA CYS A 154 1.07 6.48 8.63
C CYS A 154 0.21 5.90 7.51
N ARG A 155 -0.84 6.63 7.12
CA ARG A 155 -1.66 6.30 5.95
C ARG A 155 -0.90 6.74 4.70
N LEU A 156 -0.50 5.76 3.89
CA LEU A 156 0.40 5.96 2.77
C LEU A 156 -0.25 5.49 1.47
N TYR A 157 0.08 6.20 0.40
CA TYR A 157 -0.02 5.68 -0.96
C TYR A 157 1.30 5.90 -1.69
N ARG A 158 1.68 4.95 -2.54
CA ARG A 158 2.88 5.03 -3.37
C ARG A 158 2.65 4.36 -4.70
N ASP A 159 3.16 4.98 -5.76
CA ASP A 159 3.30 4.32 -7.05
C ASP A 159 4.32 3.18 -6.91
N LEU A 160 4.05 2.08 -7.59
CA LEU A 160 4.91 0.91 -7.60
C LEU A 160 6.07 1.17 -8.55
N ASP A 161 7.29 0.97 -8.05
CA ASP A 161 8.48 0.91 -8.87
C ASP A 161 8.43 -0.35 -9.72
N SER A 162 8.56 -0.21 -11.04
CA SER A 162 8.52 -1.33 -11.97
C SER A 162 9.63 -2.32 -11.67
N GLU A 163 9.28 -3.60 -11.54
CA GLU A 163 10.28 -4.66 -11.46
C GLU A 163 10.85 -4.86 -12.87
N ALA A 164 12.12 -4.50 -13.07
CA ALA A 164 12.83 -4.69 -14.35
C ALA A 164 12.63 -6.13 -14.86
N GLU A 165 12.35 -6.27 -16.16
CA GLU A 165 12.20 -7.57 -16.83
C GLU A 165 13.53 -8.33 -16.93
#